data_AF-A0A643BYI2-F1
#
_entry.id   AF-A0A643BYI2-F1
#
_cell.length_a   1.000
_cell.length_b   1.000
_cell.length_c   1.000
_cell.angle_alpha   90.00
_cell.angle_beta   90.00
_cell.angle_gamma   90.00
#
_symmetry.space_group_name_H-M   'P 1'
#
loop_
_entity.id
_entity.type
_entity.pdbx_description
1 polymer ?
#
loop_
_entity_poly.entity_id
_entity_poly.type
_entity_poly.pdbx_seq_one_letter_code
_entity_poly.pdbx_strand_id
1 'polypeptide(L)'
;TTGIQLFRTSGQKSLVLDIWVPETFAIFIFGAEFALRIWAAGCCCRYKGWRGRLKFARKPLCMLDIFVLIASVPVVAVGNQGNVLATSLRSLRFLQILRMLRVDRRGGTWKLLGSAICAHSKELITAWYIGFLTLILSSFLVYLVEKDVPEVDAQGQEMKEEFETYADALWWGLITLATIGYGDKTPKTWEGRLIAATFSLIGVSFFALPAGILGSGLALKVQEQHRQKHFEKRRKPAAELIQVCLPGDELEWDSDPG
;
A
#
# COMPACT_ATOMS: atom_id res chain seq x y z
N THR A 1 -8.55 -33.28 34.50
CA THR A 1 -8.52 -32.97 33.04
C THR A 1 -9.72 -32.17 32.56
N THR A 2 -10.92 -32.36 33.12
CA THR A 2 -12.17 -31.66 32.72
C THR A 2 -12.20 -30.15 33.05
N GLY A 3 -11.60 -29.73 34.18
CA GLY A 3 -11.58 -28.31 34.60
C GLY A 3 -10.73 -27.39 33.72
N ILE A 4 -9.63 -27.89 33.15
CA ILE A 4 -8.73 -27.11 32.26
C ILE A 4 -9.39 -26.86 30.90
N GLN A 5 -10.18 -27.83 30.40
CA GLN A 5 -10.99 -27.67 29.18
C GLN A 5 -12.14 -26.67 29.39
N LEU A 6 -12.79 -26.67 30.56
CA LEU A 6 -13.82 -25.69 30.90
C LEU A 6 -13.27 -24.25 31.04
N PHE A 7 -12.07 -24.08 31.61
CA PHE A 7 -11.42 -22.78 31.70
C PHE A 7 -10.94 -22.27 30.32
N ARG A 8 -10.39 -23.16 29.48
CA ARG A 8 -10.02 -22.84 28.09
C ARG A 8 -11.23 -22.47 27.24
N THR A 9 -12.35 -23.18 27.39
CA THR A 9 -13.59 -22.88 26.67
C THR A 9 -14.28 -21.62 27.21
N SER A 10 -14.21 -21.32 28.50
CA SER A 10 -14.74 -20.08 29.07
C SER A 10 -13.93 -18.85 28.66
N GLY A 11 -12.59 -18.91 28.73
CA GLY A 11 -11.71 -17.84 28.26
C GLY A 11 -11.79 -17.62 26.74
N GLN A 12 -11.95 -18.69 25.97
CA GLN A 12 -12.15 -18.61 24.52
C GLN A 12 -13.52 -18.05 24.16
N LYS A 13 -14.59 -18.33 24.93
CA LYS A 13 -15.90 -17.72 24.75
C LYS A 13 -15.90 -16.21 25.07
N SER A 14 -15.19 -15.78 26.12
CA SER A 14 -15.04 -14.35 26.44
C SER A 14 -14.31 -13.60 25.32
N LEU A 15 -13.15 -14.12 24.87
CA LEU A 15 -12.38 -13.52 23.77
C LEU A 15 -13.14 -13.49 22.44
N VAL A 16 -13.97 -14.52 22.19
CA VAL A 16 -14.87 -14.54 21.03
C VAL A 16 -15.93 -13.45 21.18
N LEU A 17 -16.63 -13.35 22.31
CA LEU A 17 -17.63 -12.30 22.49
C LEU A 17 -17.04 -10.89 22.35
N ASP A 18 -15.86 -10.65 22.90
CA ASP A 18 -15.14 -9.38 22.83
C ASP A 18 -14.75 -8.97 21.39
N ILE A 19 -14.54 -9.93 20.49
CA ILE A 19 -14.22 -9.65 19.07
C ILE A 19 -15.49 -9.54 18.22
N TRP A 20 -16.51 -10.33 18.54
CA TRP A 20 -17.71 -10.46 17.73
C TRP A 20 -18.68 -9.29 17.88
N VAL A 21 -18.80 -8.74 19.09
CA VAL A 21 -19.63 -7.56 19.37
C VAL A 21 -19.15 -6.32 18.59
N PRO A 22 -17.88 -5.89 18.65
CA PRO A 22 -17.42 -4.73 17.90
C PRO A 22 -17.42 -4.97 16.38
N GLU A 23 -17.20 -6.21 15.93
CA GLU A 23 -17.24 -6.55 14.50
C GLU A 23 -18.64 -6.38 13.92
N THR A 24 -19.67 -6.89 14.61
CA THR A 24 -21.08 -6.77 14.20
C THR A 24 -21.52 -5.31 14.23
N PHE A 25 -21.14 -4.58 15.28
CA PHE A 25 -21.44 -3.15 15.40
C PHE A 25 -20.76 -2.32 14.31
N ALA A 26 -19.49 -2.62 13.99
CA ALA A 26 -18.75 -1.98 12.91
C ALA A 26 -19.42 -2.22 11.56
N ILE A 27 -19.86 -3.45 11.26
CA ILE A 27 -20.58 -3.77 10.02
C ILE A 27 -21.85 -2.92 9.89
N PHE A 28 -22.62 -2.78 10.96
CA PHE A 28 -23.84 -1.96 10.95
C PHE A 28 -23.53 -0.48 10.71
N ILE A 29 -22.56 0.09 11.43
CA ILE A 29 -22.12 1.48 11.24
C ILE A 29 -21.61 1.71 9.82
N PHE A 30 -20.75 0.81 9.30
CA PHE A 30 -20.19 0.95 7.97
C PHE A 30 -21.23 0.79 6.87
N GLY A 31 -22.17 -0.15 7.04
CA GLY A 31 -23.32 -0.31 6.14
C GLY A 31 -24.19 0.95 6.12
N ALA A 32 -24.48 1.53 7.29
CA ALA A 32 -25.24 2.77 7.40
C ALA A 32 -24.49 3.97 6.79
N GLU A 33 -23.19 4.14 7.06
CA GLU A 33 -22.36 5.19 6.45
C GLU A 33 -22.35 5.05 4.92
N PHE A 34 -22.19 3.83 4.40
CA PHE A 34 -22.18 3.56 2.97
C PHE A 34 -23.52 3.88 2.31
N ALA A 35 -24.63 3.47 2.91
CA ALA A 35 -25.99 3.76 2.43
C ALA A 35 -26.26 5.27 2.42
N LEU A 36 -25.96 5.97 3.52
CA LEU A 36 -26.09 7.43 3.63
C LEU A 36 -25.22 8.16 2.60
N ARG A 37 -24.02 7.65 2.33
CA ARG A 37 -23.10 8.24 1.35
C ARG A 37 -23.59 8.09 -0.09
N ILE A 38 -24.16 6.95 -0.46
CA ILE A 38 -24.80 6.77 -1.78
C ILE A 38 -26.01 7.70 -1.92
N TRP A 39 -26.80 7.82 -0.86
CA TRP A 39 -27.98 8.69 -0.85
C TRP A 39 -27.58 10.17 -1.00
N ALA A 40 -26.63 10.65 -0.19
CA ALA A 40 -26.10 12.01 -0.25
C ALA A 40 -25.37 12.34 -1.57
N ALA A 41 -24.75 11.35 -2.23
CA ALA A 41 -24.16 11.55 -3.55
C ALA A 41 -25.18 11.99 -4.62
N GLY A 42 -26.48 11.74 -4.39
CA GLY A 42 -27.57 12.21 -5.23
C GLY A 42 -27.82 13.73 -5.20
N CYS A 43 -27.26 14.47 -4.22
CA CYS A 43 -27.38 15.93 -4.15
C CYS A 43 -26.54 16.66 -5.22
N CYS A 44 -25.52 16.00 -5.76
CA CYS A 44 -24.71 16.57 -6.84
C CYS A 44 -25.43 16.40 -8.19
N CYS A 45 -25.60 17.50 -8.94
CA CYS A 45 -26.22 17.51 -10.27
C CYS A 45 -25.56 16.50 -11.25
N ARG A 46 -24.28 16.18 -11.04
CA ARG A 46 -23.48 15.23 -11.83
C ARG A 46 -23.82 13.74 -11.60
N TYR A 47 -24.52 13.40 -10.53
CA TYR A 47 -24.83 12.00 -10.16
C TYR A 47 -26.34 11.74 -10.02
N LYS A 48 -27.17 12.51 -10.74
CA LYS A 48 -28.63 12.35 -10.73
C LYS A 48 -29.03 11.04 -11.43
N GLY A 49 -29.97 10.31 -10.83
CA GLY A 49 -30.51 9.04 -11.34
C GLY A 49 -29.69 7.77 -11.01
N TRP A 50 -30.25 6.60 -11.32
CA TRP A 50 -29.67 5.28 -11.01
C TRP A 50 -28.30 5.05 -11.66
N ARG A 51 -28.14 5.49 -12.93
CA ARG A 51 -26.86 5.39 -13.66
C ARG A 51 -25.77 6.30 -13.07
N GLY A 52 -26.14 7.44 -12.50
CA GLY A 52 -25.23 8.35 -11.79
C GLY A 52 -24.71 7.74 -10.49
N ARG A 53 -25.61 7.14 -9.70
CA ARG A 53 -25.26 6.44 -8.44
C ARG A 53 -24.37 5.22 -8.69
N LEU A 54 -24.61 4.43 -9.74
CA LEU A 54 -23.77 3.29 -10.09
C LEU A 54 -22.36 3.71 -10.53
N LYS A 55 -22.24 4.84 -11.25
CA LYS A 55 -20.94 5.42 -11.61
C LYS A 55 -20.16 5.92 -10.38
N PHE A 56 -20.86 6.39 -9.35
CA PHE A 56 -20.24 6.75 -8.07
C PHE A 56 -19.75 5.52 -7.30
N ALA A 57 -20.55 4.44 -7.24
CA ALA A 57 -20.18 3.19 -6.59
C ALA A 57 -18.95 2.51 -7.23
N ARG A 58 -18.73 2.69 -8.55
CA ARG A 58 -17.56 2.21 -9.29
C ARG A 58 -16.23 2.91 -8.98
N LYS A 59 -16.20 3.92 -8.12
CA LYS A 59 -14.93 4.49 -7.65
C LYS A 59 -14.17 3.45 -6.83
N PRO A 60 -12.84 3.32 -6.98
CA PRO A 60 -12.05 2.26 -6.35
C PRO A 60 -12.20 2.22 -4.82
N LEU A 61 -12.33 3.39 -4.17
CA LEU A 61 -12.57 3.50 -2.73
C LEU A 61 -13.96 2.97 -2.30
N CYS A 62 -14.98 3.17 -3.13
CA CYS A 62 -16.32 2.63 -2.87
C CYS A 62 -16.41 1.14 -3.17
N MET A 63 -15.69 0.66 -4.18
CA MET A 63 -15.58 -0.77 -4.49
C MET A 63 -14.89 -1.53 -3.36
N LEU A 64 -13.83 -0.97 -2.77
CA LEU A 64 -13.18 -1.55 -1.60
C LEU A 64 -14.13 -1.64 -0.40
N ASP A 65 -14.93 -0.60 -0.15
CA ASP A 65 -15.91 -0.58 0.94
C ASP A 65 -17.00 -1.65 0.77
N ILE A 66 -17.54 -1.78 -0.46
CA ILE A 66 -18.49 -2.86 -0.81
C ILE A 66 -17.85 -4.23 -0.60
N PHE A 67 -16.62 -4.43 -1.08
CA PHE A 67 -15.92 -5.70 -0.95
C PHE A 67 -15.69 -6.08 0.52
N VAL A 68 -15.26 -5.14 1.35
CA VAL A 68 -15.07 -5.35 2.80
C VAL A 68 -16.40 -5.65 3.48
N LEU A 69 -17.48 -4.94 3.14
CA LEU A 69 -18.81 -5.18 3.70
C LEU A 69 -19.30 -6.59 3.33
N ILE A 70 -19.22 -6.98 2.06
CA ILE A 70 -19.61 -8.31 1.57
C ILE A 70 -18.76 -9.41 2.22
N ALA A 71 -17.44 -9.21 2.34
CA ALA A 71 -16.54 -10.19 2.95
C ALA A 71 -16.78 -10.36 4.46
N SER A 72 -17.29 -9.34 5.16
CA SER A 72 -17.53 -9.39 6.61
C SER A 72 -18.83 -10.12 6.99
N VAL A 73 -19.86 -10.10 6.13
CA VAL A 73 -21.16 -10.77 6.37
C VAL A 73 -21.05 -12.29 6.59
N PRO A 74 -20.40 -13.07 5.71
CA PRO A 74 -20.30 -14.52 5.89
C PRO A 74 -19.43 -14.89 7.09
N VAL A 75 -18.44 -14.07 7.45
CA VAL A 75 -17.60 -14.31 8.64
C VAL A 75 -18.43 -14.26 9.92
N VAL A 76 -19.35 -13.30 10.03
CA VAL A 76 -20.29 -13.20 11.16
C VAL A 76 -21.38 -14.28 11.09
N ALA A 77 -21.87 -14.65 9.91
CA ALA A 77 -22.87 -15.71 9.79
C ALA A 77 -22.32 -17.11 10.16
N VAL A 78 -21.06 -17.39 9.80
CA VAL A 78 -20.44 -18.72 9.91
C VAL A 78 -19.90 -19.02 11.32
N GLY A 79 -19.42 -18.03 12.06
CA GLY A 79 -18.91 -18.29 13.42
C GLY A 79 -19.99 -18.47 14.50
N ASN A 80 -21.27 -18.52 14.12
CA ASN A 80 -22.32 -19.09 14.96
C ASN A 80 -22.17 -20.63 15.10
N GLN A 81 -21.34 -21.27 14.27
CA GLN A 81 -21.07 -22.71 14.31
C GLN A 81 -19.65 -22.97 14.83
N GLY A 82 -19.53 -23.53 16.03
CA GLY A 82 -18.27 -23.60 16.80
C GLY A 82 -17.08 -24.34 16.17
N ASN A 83 -17.24 -25.03 15.04
CA ASN A 83 -16.17 -25.84 14.42
C ASN A 83 -15.25 -25.08 13.45
N VAL A 84 -15.54 -23.82 13.13
CA VAL A 84 -14.80 -23.00 12.13
C VAL A 84 -14.05 -21.82 12.74
N LEU A 85 -13.93 -21.78 14.07
CA LEU A 85 -13.37 -20.67 14.84
C LEU A 85 -11.90 -20.33 14.51
N ALA A 86 -11.05 -21.32 14.22
CA ALA A 86 -9.64 -21.06 13.91
C ALA A 86 -9.44 -20.34 12.56
N THR A 87 -10.26 -20.68 11.56
CA THR A 87 -10.25 -20.04 10.24
C THR A 87 -10.83 -18.62 10.31
N SER A 88 -11.88 -18.41 11.10
CA SER A 88 -12.52 -17.10 11.27
C SER A 88 -11.60 -16.07 11.96
N LEU A 89 -10.75 -16.48 12.91
CA LEU A 89 -9.83 -15.55 13.57
C LEU A 89 -8.72 -15.02 12.63
N ARG A 90 -8.30 -15.83 11.65
CA ARG A 90 -7.28 -15.42 10.66
C ARG A 90 -7.86 -14.46 9.62
N SER A 91 -9.07 -14.70 9.15
CA SER A 91 -9.77 -13.81 8.20
C SER A 91 -10.18 -12.48 8.82
N LEU A 92 -10.59 -12.45 10.10
CA LEU A 92 -10.92 -11.22 10.82
C LEU A 92 -9.73 -10.25 10.93
N ARG A 93 -8.52 -10.76 11.20
CA ARG A 93 -7.29 -9.92 11.24
C ARG A 93 -6.99 -9.29 9.89
N PHE A 94 -7.22 -10.02 8.80
CA PHE A 94 -7.04 -9.49 7.45
C PHE A 94 -8.07 -8.41 7.10
N LEU A 95 -9.34 -8.60 7.51
CA LEU A 95 -10.40 -7.60 7.35
C LEU A 95 -10.12 -6.30 8.13
N GLN A 96 -9.51 -6.39 9.31
CA GLN A 96 -9.09 -5.21 10.08
C GLN A 96 -8.05 -4.37 9.33
N ILE A 97 -7.08 -5.01 8.68
CA ILE A 97 -6.07 -4.32 7.85
C ILE A 97 -6.74 -3.64 6.64
N LEU A 98 -7.70 -4.31 6.00
CA LEU A 98 -8.48 -3.74 4.90
C LEU A 98 -9.31 -2.52 5.35
N ARG A 99 -9.82 -2.50 6.60
CA ARG A 99 -10.51 -1.34 7.16
C ARG A 99 -9.58 -0.16 7.40
N MET A 100 -8.36 -0.38 7.87
CA MET A 100 -7.36 0.69 8.02
C MET A 100 -7.05 1.36 6.67
N LEU A 101 -7.06 0.60 5.57
CA LEU A 101 -6.84 1.13 4.22
C LEU A 101 -7.93 2.14 3.79
N ARG A 102 -9.14 2.09 4.37
CA ARG A 102 -10.23 3.05 4.10
C ARG A 102 -10.00 4.43 4.71
N VAL A 103 -9.15 4.57 5.74
CA VAL A 103 -8.86 5.85 6.41
C VAL A 103 -8.32 6.90 5.42
N ASP A 104 -7.71 6.46 4.30
CA ASP A 104 -7.35 7.34 3.17
C ASP A 104 -8.58 7.69 2.30
N ARG A 105 -9.56 8.35 2.91
CA ARG A 105 -10.92 8.57 2.40
C ARG A 105 -11.00 9.37 1.09
N ARG A 106 -9.90 9.99 0.64
CA ARG A 106 -9.85 10.82 -0.58
C ARG A 106 -8.89 10.28 -1.64
N GLY A 107 -8.09 9.26 -1.32
CA GLY A 107 -7.00 8.79 -2.17
C GLY A 107 -6.01 9.90 -2.52
N GLY A 108 -5.96 10.96 -1.69
CA GLY A 108 -5.15 12.15 -1.94
C GLY A 108 -3.66 11.80 -1.84
N THR A 109 -3.31 11.03 -0.82
CA THR A 109 -1.96 10.48 -0.60
C THR A 109 -1.53 9.63 -1.78
N TRP A 110 -2.39 8.70 -2.21
CA TRP A 110 -2.13 7.82 -3.35
C TRP A 110 -2.00 8.58 -4.68
N LYS A 111 -2.80 9.64 -4.90
CA LYS A 111 -2.65 10.51 -6.07
C LYS A 111 -1.38 11.34 -6.04
N LEU A 112 -1.03 11.88 -4.86
CA LEU A 112 0.19 12.67 -4.68
C LEU A 112 1.43 11.80 -4.94
N LEU A 113 1.47 10.62 -4.31
CA LEU A 113 2.50 9.61 -4.45
C LEU A 113 2.59 9.11 -5.89
N GLY A 114 1.47 8.68 -6.48
CA GLY A 114 1.42 8.21 -7.86
C GLY A 114 1.86 9.28 -8.85
N SER A 115 1.46 10.53 -8.66
CA SER A 115 1.93 11.63 -9.51
C SER A 115 3.42 11.95 -9.28
N ALA A 116 3.99 11.68 -8.09
CA ALA A 116 5.43 11.86 -7.85
C ALA A 116 6.22 10.75 -8.55
N ILE A 117 5.75 9.51 -8.46
CA ILE A 117 6.28 8.36 -9.20
C ILE A 117 6.22 8.60 -10.71
N CYS A 118 5.08 9.06 -11.23
CA CYS A 118 4.96 9.33 -12.67
C CYS A 118 5.90 10.43 -13.16
N ALA A 119 6.13 11.47 -12.36
CA ALA A 119 7.05 12.55 -12.70
C ALA A 119 8.49 12.05 -12.89
N HIS A 120 8.94 11.16 -12.01
CA HIS A 120 10.29 10.57 -12.03
C HIS A 120 10.31 9.11 -12.52
N SER A 121 9.31 8.72 -13.32
CA SER A 121 9.10 7.33 -13.74
C SER A 121 10.27 6.78 -14.55
N LYS A 122 10.89 7.61 -15.40
CA LYS A 122 12.05 7.22 -16.21
C LYS A 122 13.25 6.87 -15.33
N GLU A 123 13.58 7.75 -14.37
CA GLU A 123 14.68 7.56 -13.43
C GLU A 123 14.46 6.31 -12.56
N LEU A 124 13.23 6.12 -12.08
CA LEU A 124 12.85 4.96 -11.28
C LEU A 124 12.97 3.65 -12.07
N ILE A 125 12.46 3.61 -13.31
CA ILE A 125 12.55 2.43 -14.17
C ILE A 125 14.00 2.09 -14.49
N THR A 126 14.84 3.10 -14.80
CA THR A 126 16.26 2.87 -15.04
C THR A 126 16.97 2.34 -13.79
N ALA A 127 16.70 2.88 -12.60
CA ALA A 127 17.27 2.39 -11.36
C ALA A 127 16.85 0.94 -11.06
N TRP A 128 15.56 0.62 -11.25
CA TRP A 128 15.04 -0.74 -11.10
C TRP A 128 15.66 -1.71 -12.11
N TYR A 129 15.80 -1.30 -13.36
CA TYR A 129 16.41 -2.12 -14.42
C TYR A 129 17.87 -2.45 -14.10
N ILE A 130 18.67 -1.43 -13.74
CA ILE A 130 20.09 -1.64 -13.40
C ILE A 130 20.24 -2.45 -12.11
N GLY A 131 19.41 -2.17 -11.10
CA GLY A 131 19.39 -2.92 -9.84
C GLY A 131 19.03 -4.40 -10.06
N PHE A 132 18.01 -4.67 -10.87
CA PHE A 132 17.62 -6.05 -11.21
C PHE A 132 18.69 -6.76 -12.05
N LEU A 133 19.30 -6.09 -13.02
CA LEU A 133 20.42 -6.64 -13.80
C LEU A 133 21.60 -7.00 -12.89
N THR A 134 21.95 -6.11 -11.95
CA THR A 134 23.02 -6.33 -10.97
C THR A 134 22.69 -7.51 -10.04
N LEU A 135 21.43 -7.66 -9.61
CA LEU A 135 20.94 -8.79 -8.82
C LEU A 135 21.14 -10.11 -9.56
N ILE A 136 20.64 -10.20 -10.79
CA ILE A 136 20.72 -11.43 -11.61
C ILE A 136 22.19 -11.81 -11.86
N LEU A 137 23.04 -10.84 -12.21
CA LEU A 137 24.47 -11.06 -12.44
C LEU A 137 25.21 -11.48 -11.18
N SER A 138 24.99 -10.78 -10.06
CA SER A 138 25.64 -11.09 -8.78
C SER A 138 25.25 -12.49 -8.30
N SER A 139 23.97 -12.83 -8.33
CA SER A 139 23.49 -14.16 -7.93
C SER A 139 24.02 -15.26 -8.83
N PHE A 140 24.12 -15.03 -10.14
CA PHE A 140 24.67 -16.01 -11.08
C PHE A 140 26.17 -16.25 -10.87
N LEU A 141 26.95 -15.19 -10.70
CA LEU A 141 28.39 -15.32 -10.47
C LEU A 141 28.71 -16.01 -9.14
N VAL A 142 27.99 -15.66 -8.07
CA VAL A 142 28.18 -16.32 -6.77
C VAL A 142 27.72 -17.77 -6.83
N TYR A 143 26.62 -18.07 -7.52
CA TYR A 143 26.20 -19.45 -7.75
C TYR A 143 27.27 -20.27 -8.47
N LEU A 144 27.87 -19.75 -9.54
CA LEU A 144 28.90 -20.48 -10.29
C LEU A 144 30.16 -20.78 -9.46
N VAL A 145 30.52 -19.90 -8.53
CA VAL A 145 31.71 -20.06 -7.69
C VAL A 145 31.44 -20.96 -6.48
N GLU A 146 30.24 -20.89 -5.89
CA GLU A 146 29.91 -21.60 -4.65
C GLU A 146 29.19 -22.94 -4.88
N LYS A 147 28.71 -23.24 -6.10
CA LYS A 147 27.96 -24.49 -6.38
C LYS A 147 28.75 -25.78 -6.15
N ASP A 148 30.07 -25.72 -6.20
CA ASP A 148 30.94 -26.91 -6.09
C ASP A 148 31.60 -27.02 -4.70
N VAL A 149 31.17 -26.18 -3.75
CA VAL A 149 31.79 -26.06 -2.42
C VAL A 149 30.89 -26.76 -1.40
N PRO A 150 31.27 -27.97 -0.93
CA PRO A 150 30.52 -28.65 0.12
C PRO A 150 30.60 -27.86 1.43
N GLU A 151 29.47 -27.67 2.10
CA GLU A 151 29.43 -27.04 3.41
C GLU A 151 29.94 -28.03 4.47
N VAL A 152 30.91 -27.62 5.27
CA VAL A 152 31.47 -28.43 6.35
C VAL A 152 31.13 -27.78 7.68
N ASP A 153 30.36 -28.48 8.51
CA ASP A 153 30.02 -28.03 9.87
C ASP A 153 31.25 -27.94 10.78
N ALA A 154 31.12 -27.23 11.90
CA ALA A 154 32.15 -27.15 12.94
C ALA A 154 32.57 -28.52 13.52
N GLN A 155 31.77 -29.57 13.27
CA GLN A 155 32.00 -30.96 13.66
C GLN A 155 32.57 -31.83 12.51
N GLY A 156 32.86 -31.25 11.34
CA GLY A 156 33.44 -31.96 10.20
C GLY A 156 32.46 -32.84 9.43
N GLN A 157 31.14 -32.69 9.64
CA GLN A 157 30.12 -33.37 8.84
C GLN A 157 29.78 -32.53 7.60
N GLU A 158 29.68 -33.20 6.46
CA GLU A 158 29.21 -32.60 5.21
C GLU A 158 27.72 -32.26 5.36
N MET A 159 27.40 -30.97 5.38
CA MET A 159 26.03 -30.47 5.32
C MET A 159 25.64 -30.16 3.87
N LYS A 160 24.33 -30.06 3.67
CA LYS A 160 23.70 -29.78 2.39
C LYS A 160 24.25 -28.47 1.81
N GLU A 161 24.58 -28.43 0.51
CA GLU A 161 25.15 -27.23 -0.14
C GLU A 161 24.29 -25.98 0.13
N GLU A 162 24.89 -24.89 0.60
CA GLU A 162 24.18 -23.64 0.92
C GLU A 162 23.54 -23.00 -0.34
N PHE A 163 24.06 -23.35 -1.54
CA PHE A 163 23.64 -22.89 -2.86
C PHE A 163 23.27 -24.03 -3.83
N GLU A 164 22.35 -24.93 -3.45
CA GLU A 164 21.92 -26.04 -4.33
C GLU A 164 21.29 -25.55 -5.65
N THR A 165 20.46 -24.51 -5.58
CA THR A 165 19.71 -24.02 -6.74
C THR A 165 20.00 -22.56 -7.04
N TYR A 166 19.84 -22.17 -8.31
CA TYR A 166 19.91 -20.76 -8.69
C TYR A 166 18.90 -19.89 -7.91
N ALA A 167 17.77 -20.45 -7.47
CA ALA A 167 16.80 -19.76 -6.65
C ALA A 167 17.35 -19.38 -5.26
N ASP A 168 18.24 -20.20 -4.69
CA ASP A 168 18.90 -19.92 -3.41
C ASP A 168 19.90 -18.77 -3.53
N ALA A 169 20.65 -18.72 -4.63
CA ALA A 169 21.56 -17.61 -4.92
C ALA A 169 20.79 -16.30 -5.23
N LEU A 170 19.61 -16.39 -5.87
CA LEU A 170 18.70 -15.25 -6.04
C LEU A 170 18.16 -14.73 -4.72
N TRP A 171 17.76 -15.64 -3.81
CA TRP A 171 17.33 -15.28 -2.46
C TRP A 171 18.44 -14.53 -1.71
N TRP A 172 19.66 -15.09 -1.70
CA TRP A 172 20.82 -14.44 -1.10
C TRP A 172 21.10 -13.06 -1.69
N GLY A 173 21.10 -12.95 -3.03
CA GLY A 173 21.34 -11.69 -3.73
C GLY A 173 20.29 -10.64 -3.39
N LEU A 174 19.01 -11.01 -3.33
CA LEU A 174 17.92 -10.11 -2.95
C LEU A 174 18.08 -9.61 -1.51
N ILE A 175 18.35 -10.50 -0.55
CA ILE A 175 18.52 -10.15 0.87
C ILE A 175 19.77 -9.27 1.09
N THR A 176 20.84 -9.52 0.33
CA THR A 176 22.08 -8.74 0.39
C THR A 176 21.90 -7.35 -0.21
N LEU A 177 21.35 -7.24 -1.42
CA LEU A 177 21.13 -5.96 -2.10
C LEU A 177 20.05 -5.10 -1.43
N ALA A 178 19.06 -5.74 -0.81
CA ALA A 178 18.07 -5.06 0.03
C ALA A 178 18.63 -4.64 1.40
N THR A 179 19.89 -4.93 1.71
CA THR A 179 20.56 -4.63 3.00
C THR A 179 19.88 -5.25 4.23
N ILE A 180 19.13 -6.35 4.04
CA ILE A 180 18.48 -7.08 5.14
C ILE A 180 19.51 -7.96 5.85
N GLY A 181 20.29 -8.73 5.09
CA GLY A 181 21.41 -9.51 5.60
C GLY A 181 21.05 -10.53 6.69
N TYR A 182 20.11 -11.44 6.43
CA TYR A 182 19.73 -12.48 7.40
C TYR A 182 20.91 -13.37 7.84
N GLY A 183 21.89 -13.58 6.95
CA GLY A 183 23.06 -14.41 7.23
C GLY A 183 22.78 -15.92 7.18
N ASP A 184 21.64 -16.32 6.63
CA ASP A 184 21.23 -17.71 6.39
C ASP A 184 21.98 -18.37 5.24
N LYS A 185 22.38 -17.58 4.24
CA LYS A 185 23.23 -17.99 3.13
C LYS A 185 24.39 -17.03 2.97
N THR A 186 25.62 -17.51 2.85
CA THR A 186 26.82 -16.66 2.70
C THR A 186 27.91 -17.34 1.86
N PRO A 187 28.54 -16.63 0.90
CA PRO A 187 29.66 -17.20 0.15
C PRO A 187 30.85 -17.49 1.08
N LYS A 188 31.39 -18.71 1.02
CA LYS A 188 32.51 -19.14 1.86
C LYS A 188 33.85 -18.93 1.17
N THR A 189 33.89 -19.07 -0.15
CA THR A 189 35.12 -18.92 -0.92
C THR A 189 35.62 -17.48 -0.92
N TRP A 190 36.93 -17.31 -1.02
CA TRP A 190 37.53 -15.98 -1.16
C TRP A 190 37.06 -15.27 -2.43
N GLU A 191 36.96 -16.00 -3.54
CA GLU A 191 36.50 -15.47 -4.83
C GLU A 191 35.03 -15.04 -4.78
N GLY A 192 34.16 -15.88 -4.21
CA GLY A 192 32.74 -15.58 -4.02
C GLY A 192 32.53 -14.36 -3.12
N ARG A 193 33.34 -14.21 -2.05
CA ARG A 193 33.33 -13.03 -1.18
C ARG A 193 33.77 -11.76 -1.90
N LEU A 194 34.79 -11.84 -2.76
CA LEU A 194 35.26 -10.67 -3.52
C LEU A 194 34.21 -10.20 -4.52
N ILE A 195 33.58 -11.13 -5.24
CA ILE A 195 32.48 -10.87 -6.17
C ILE A 195 31.29 -10.27 -5.39
N ALA A 196 30.88 -10.92 -4.30
CA ALA A 196 29.80 -10.46 -3.44
C ALA A 196 30.03 -9.05 -2.91
N ALA A 197 31.24 -8.74 -2.43
CA ALA A 197 31.58 -7.41 -1.93
C ALA A 197 31.48 -6.33 -3.02
N THR A 198 32.01 -6.63 -4.21
CA THR A 198 32.01 -5.68 -5.34
C THR A 198 30.60 -5.40 -5.83
N PHE A 199 29.81 -6.45 -6.06
CA PHE A 199 28.42 -6.32 -6.52
C PHE A 199 27.49 -5.76 -5.45
N SER A 200 27.76 -6.01 -4.16
CA SER A 200 26.98 -5.43 -3.06
C SER A 200 27.11 -3.90 -3.03
N LEU A 201 28.33 -3.36 -3.15
CA LEU A 201 28.54 -1.91 -3.20
C LEU A 201 27.76 -1.23 -4.34
N ILE A 202 27.79 -1.83 -5.52
CA ILE A 202 27.09 -1.32 -6.71
C ILE A 202 25.58 -1.48 -6.53
N GLY A 203 25.11 -2.68 -6.21
CA GLY A 203 23.68 -3.00 -6.19
C GLY A 203 22.92 -2.31 -5.06
N VAL A 204 23.51 -2.16 -3.87
CA VAL A 204 22.90 -1.40 -2.76
C VAL A 204 22.68 0.06 -3.15
N SER A 205 23.64 0.66 -3.87
CA SER A 205 23.51 2.03 -4.36
C SER A 205 22.29 2.20 -5.27
N PHE A 206 22.06 1.27 -6.21
CA PHE A 206 20.91 1.32 -7.12
C PHE A 206 19.58 0.98 -6.43
N PHE A 207 19.56 0.06 -5.45
CA PHE A 207 18.36 -0.25 -4.67
C PHE A 207 17.93 0.90 -3.74
N ALA A 208 18.87 1.76 -3.32
CA ALA A 208 18.58 2.95 -2.52
C ALA A 208 17.99 4.13 -3.35
N LEU A 209 18.27 4.20 -4.66
CA LEU A 209 17.82 5.32 -5.51
C LEU A 209 16.29 5.51 -5.54
N PRO A 210 15.44 4.47 -5.68
CA PRO A 210 14.00 4.62 -5.59
C PRO A 210 13.52 5.38 -4.35
N ALA A 211 14.09 5.07 -3.18
CA ALA A 211 13.73 5.74 -1.93
C ALA A 211 14.16 7.22 -1.93
N GLY A 212 15.36 7.52 -2.44
CA GLY A 212 15.87 8.89 -2.56
C GLY A 212 15.09 9.76 -3.55
N ILE A 213 14.76 9.22 -4.72
CA ILE A 213 13.97 9.91 -5.76
C ILE A 213 12.55 10.19 -5.26
N LEU A 214 11.92 9.22 -4.57
CA LEU A 214 10.59 9.42 -4.01
C LEU A 214 10.59 10.43 -2.86
N GLY A 215 11.61 10.39 -1.99
CA GLY A 215 11.76 11.36 -0.91
C GLY A 215 11.91 12.80 -1.41
N SER A 216 12.81 13.01 -2.37
CA SER A 216 13.03 14.31 -2.99
C SER A 216 11.82 14.79 -3.81
N GLY A 217 11.18 13.91 -4.58
CA GLY A 217 9.97 14.23 -5.34
C GLY A 217 8.77 14.63 -4.47
N LEU A 218 8.60 14.00 -3.30
CA LEU A 218 7.59 14.39 -2.33
C LEU A 218 7.93 15.74 -1.67
N ALA A 219 9.19 15.96 -1.30
CA ALA A 219 9.63 17.23 -0.71
C ALA A 219 9.38 18.41 -1.66
N LEU A 220 9.77 18.27 -2.93
CA LEU A 220 9.55 19.28 -3.97
C LEU A 220 8.05 19.57 -4.17
N LYS A 221 7.21 18.53 -4.22
CA LYS A 221 5.76 18.73 -4.34
C LYS A 221 5.15 19.43 -3.14
N VAL A 222 5.59 19.13 -1.92
CA VAL A 222 5.08 19.80 -0.72
C VAL A 222 5.47 21.29 -0.76
N GLN A 223 6.70 21.60 -1.18
CA GLN A 223 7.17 22.97 -1.35
C GLN A 223 6.38 23.73 -2.44
N GLU A 224 6.13 23.09 -3.58
CA GLU A 224 5.31 23.62 -4.69
C GLU A 224 3.87 23.91 -4.23
N GLN A 225 3.26 22.97 -3.51
CA GLN A 225 1.91 23.12 -2.95
C GLN A 225 1.84 24.28 -1.94
N HIS A 226 2.88 24.47 -1.11
CA HIS A 226 2.94 25.60 -0.20
C HIS A 226 2.96 26.93 -0.97
N ARG A 227 3.78 27.02 -2.03
CA ARG A 227 3.85 28.19 -2.91
C ARG A 227 2.52 28.48 -3.60
N GLN A 228 1.85 27.47 -4.13
CA GLN A 228 0.54 27.63 -4.78
C GLN A 228 -0.54 28.11 -3.80
N LYS A 229 -0.55 27.64 -2.55
CA LYS A 229 -1.48 28.14 -1.52
C LYS A 229 -1.30 29.64 -1.24
N HIS A 230 -0.06 30.14 -1.28
CA HIS A 230 0.19 31.58 -1.15
C HIS A 230 -0.38 32.38 -2.33
N PHE A 231 -0.29 31.86 -3.56
CA PHE A 231 -0.91 32.49 -4.73
C PHE A 231 -2.43 32.39 -4.72
N GLU A 232 -3.02 31.25 -4.34
CA GLU A 232 -4.47 31.07 -4.26
C GLU A 232 -5.13 31.99 -3.22
N LYS A 233 -4.46 32.25 -2.09
CA LYS A 233 -4.91 33.25 -1.11
C LYS A 233 -5.05 34.66 -1.71
N ARG A 234 -4.22 35.01 -2.70
CA ARG A 234 -4.30 36.30 -3.42
C ARG A 234 -5.36 36.32 -4.52
N ARG A 235 -5.76 35.15 -5.03
CA ARG A 235 -6.74 35.03 -6.13
C ARG A 235 -8.18 35.33 -5.71
N LYS A 236 -8.57 34.95 -4.48
CA LYS A 236 -9.90 35.23 -3.94
C LYS A 236 -10.23 36.72 -3.84
N PRO A 237 -9.41 37.56 -3.18
CA PRO A 237 -9.68 38.99 -3.10
C PRO A 237 -9.60 39.68 -4.47
N ALA A 238 -8.75 39.20 -5.39
CA ALA A 238 -8.70 39.72 -6.75
C ALA A 238 -9.98 39.42 -7.55
N ALA A 239 -10.55 38.20 -7.42
CA ALA A 239 -11.81 37.86 -8.06
C ALA A 239 -12.99 38.68 -7.49
N GLU A 240 -12.97 38.93 -6.19
CA GLU A 240 -13.96 39.77 -5.50
C GLU A 240 -13.87 41.24 -5.93
N LEU A 241 -12.65 41.79 -6.05
CA LEU A 241 -12.39 43.12 -6.61
C LEU A 241 -12.93 43.28 -8.03
N ILE A 242 -12.72 42.27 -8.89
CA ILE A 242 -13.22 42.29 -10.28
C ILE A 242 -14.75 42.27 -10.32
N GLN A 243 -15.40 41.47 -9.45
CA GLN A 243 -16.88 41.43 -9.37
C GLN A 243 -17.47 42.73 -8.85
N VAL A 244 -16.77 43.43 -7.95
CA VAL A 244 -17.20 44.75 -7.44
C VAL A 244 -16.90 45.87 -8.45
N CYS A 245 -15.80 45.78 -9.20
CA CYS A 245 -15.42 46.77 -10.24
C CYS A 245 -16.15 46.58 -11.58
N LEU A 246 -16.82 45.44 -11.79
CA LEU A 246 -17.77 45.23 -12.89
C LEU A 246 -19.21 45.23 -12.36
N PRO A 247 -19.72 46.32 -11.77
CA PRO A 247 -21.13 46.40 -11.42
C PRO A 247 -21.91 46.70 -12.70
N GLY A 248 -22.34 45.66 -13.43
CA GLY A 248 -23.51 45.75 -14.30
C GLY A 248 -23.60 46.91 -15.31
N ASP A 249 -22.49 47.36 -15.92
CA ASP A 249 -22.54 48.32 -17.04
C ASP A 249 -22.96 47.62 -18.36
N GLU A 250 -24.09 46.92 -18.32
CA GLU A 250 -24.77 46.36 -19.50
C GLU A 250 -26.30 46.49 -19.40
N LEU A 251 -26.82 47.47 -18.63
CA LEU A 251 -28.27 47.71 -18.50
C LEU A 251 -28.75 49.13 -18.83
N GLU A 252 -27.94 50.02 -19.39
CA GLU A 252 -28.41 51.39 -19.69
C GLU A 252 -27.80 52.04 -20.95
N TRP A 253 -27.78 51.33 -22.09
CA TRP A 253 -27.51 51.93 -23.41
C TRP A 253 -28.30 51.27 -24.55
N ASP A 254 -29.63 51.12 -24.38
CA ASP A 254 -30.57 51.34 -25.49
C ASP A 254 -32.00 51.51 -24.95
N SER A 255 -32.28 52.69 -24.41
CA SER A 255 -33.64 53.19 -24.25
C SER A 255 -33.81 54.37 -25.21
N ASP A 256 -33.79 54.09 -26.52
CA ASP A 256 -34.36 54.98 -27.53
C ASP A 256 -35.54 54.28 -28.21
N PRO A 257 -36.79 54.53 -27.79
CA PRO A 257 -37.95 54.24 -28.61
C PRO A 257 -38.11 55.38 -29.63
N GLY A 258 -37.52 55.21 -30.81
CA GLY A 258 -37.92 55.92 -32.03
C GLY A 258 -39.19 55.36 -32.63
#